data_AF-A0A923A1X2-F1
#
_entry.id   AF-A0A923A1X2-F1
#
_cell.length_a   1.000
_cell.length_b   1.000
_cell.length_c   1.000
_cell.angle_alpha   90.00
_cell.angle_beta   90.00
_cell.angle_gamma   90.00
#
_symmetry.space_group_name_H-M   'P 1'
#
loop_
_entity.id
_entity.type
_entity.pdbx_description
1 polymer ?
#
loop_
_entity_poly.entity_id
_entity_poly.type
_entity_poly.pdbx_seq_one_letter_code
_entity_poly.pdbx_strand_id
1 'polypeptide(L)'
;MGMIQIKSVYQFFLSLILIFFLLAGSSQHAFGSKTDRHMLAIGETLLAQGKYLESIGLLNEIAAHSTDDDIKSTALFLIAKAENTYLNNQDAALKRFIKILYQFPDTTAASKALFQIGILLFDKQEYRKANIVFSKYIQDYPSGIHKKDAEIWMQIVKPFLSQKIKDKSVIRTKPRNPFPVSRATPRVRVLIKREIDMIEFKSRKLITVTDCKDQKKIYSGWGPVQFITRNGIIKINNQPLSRSTYRITSESSVLHMNNTPYRGSFIITTGPGNGLHAINHVEIESYLYGVVPKEMPDSWEDHALMAQAVAARTYALYIQEKSNHPFYDLEATTASQVYGGINNESERSTKAVNLTRGQVMTHDGRLIIAYFHSDSGGHTEDPSNVWSTDKIPYLNGVPDQFSQEQPQKTWEYFLPYRDAIKQLNQYGLGISRLDRIKVINRSKSGRFSKVLIYSNKGVSELSSNHFRASIGETRIKSTLFHMYASQGGILFKGKGYGHGVGMSQWGAKRMAQAGSTYQDILKFYYKGIKIKNL
;
A
#
# COMPACT_ATOMS: atom_id res chain seq x y z
N MET A 1 -26.46 -29.37 -33.27
CA MET A 1 -25.65 -28.35 -33.99
C MET A 1 -24.84 -27.47 -33.01
N GLY A 2 -24.22 -28.07 -31.98
CA GLY A 2 -23.78 -27.36 -30.77
C GLY A 2 -22.40 -27.76 -30.22
N MET A 3 -21.43 -28.02 -31.09
CA MET A 3 -20.04 -28.36 -30.70
C MET A 3 -18.97 -27.43 -31.30
N ILE A 4 -19.36 -26.44 -32.11
CA ILE A 4 -18.41 -25.63 -32.90
C ILE A 4 -18.03 -24.31 -32.21
N GLN A 5 -18.77 -23.83 -31.21
CA GLN A 5 -18.44 -22.53 -30.55
C GLN A 5 -17.45 -22.62 -29.37
N ILE A 6 -17.17 -23.80 -28.81
CA ILE A 6 -16.33 -23.98 -27.60
C ILE A 6 -14.83 -23.88 -27.90
N LYS A 7 -14.38 -24.25 -29.11
CA LYS A 7 -12.97 -24.13 -29.54
C LYS A 7 -12.50 -22.68 -29.76
N SER A 8 -13.43 -21.75 -30.02
CA SER A 8 -13.06 -20.36 -30.39
C SER A 8 -12.53 -19.53 -29.23
N VAL A 9 -12.99 -19.80 -27.99
CA VAL A 9 -12.52 -19.07 -26.79
C VAL A 9 -11.14 -19.54 -26.38
N TYR A 10 -10.88 -20.85 -26.43
CA TYR A 10 -9.55 -21.41 -26.17
C TYR A 10 -8.52 -20.97 -27.22
N GLN A 11 -8.87 -20.94 -28.52
CA GLN A 11 -7.97 -20.44 -29.56
C GLN A 11 -7.68 -18.93 -29.46
N PHE A 12 -8.64 -18.11 -29.01
CA PHE A 12 -8.44 -16.67 -28.81
C PHE A 12 -7.43 -16.36 -27.69
N PHE A 13 -7.37 -17.20 -26.65
CA PHE A 13 -6.36 -17.07 -25.58
C PHE A 13 -5.01 -17.72 -25.94
N LEU A 14 -5.00 -18.76 -26.78
CA LEU A 14 -3.76 -19.40 -27.26
C LEU A 14 -2.89 -18.46 -28.12
N SER A 15 -3.49 -17.55 -28.90
CA SER A 15 -2.74 -16.63 -29.75
C SER A 15 -1.97 -15.53 -28.99
N LEU A 16 -2.23 -15.33 -27.68
CA LEU A 16 -1.55 -14.31 -26.87
C LEU A 16 -0.36 -14.86 -26.05
N ILE A 17 -0.19 -16.18 -25.95
CA ILE A 17 0.64 -16.81 -24.90
C ILE A 17 1.85 -17.58 -25.46
N LEU A 18 1.91 -17.89 -26.76
CA LEU A 18 2.95 -18.77 -27.32
C LEU A 18 4.38 -18.17 -27.43
N ILE A 19 4.63 -16.94 -26.95
CA ILE A 19 5.94 -16.26 -27.11
C ILE A 19 6.83 -16.33 -25.85
N PHE A 20 6.39 -16.89 -24.71
CA PHE A 20 7.09 -16.65 -23.43
C PHE A 20 7.52 -17.85 -22.58
N PHE A 21 7.69 -19.03 -23.15
CA PHE A 21 8.22 -20.16 -22.37
C PHE A 21 9.41 -20.84 -23.05
N LEU A 22 10.62 -20.52 -22.57
CA LEU A 22 11.73 -21.45 -22.44
C LEU A 22 12.74 -20.88 -21.42
N LEU A 23 13.15 -21.75 -20.48
CA LEU A 23 14.29 -21.67 -19.55
C LEU A 23 14.08 -20.97 -18.19
N ALA A 24 13.98 -21.78 -17.13
CA ALA A 24 14.97 -21.83 -16.05
C ALA A 24 14.59 -22.93 -15.03
N GLY A 25 15.18 -24.11 -15.17
CA GLY A 25 15.27 -25.09 -14.11
C GLY A 25 16.51 -24.80 -13.25
N SER A 26 16.30 -24.43 -12.00
CA SER A 26 17.27 -24.60 -10.93
C SER A 26 16.47 -24.80 -9.65
N SER A 27 16.78 -25.85 -8.89
CA SER A 27 16.13 -26.21 -7.64
C SER A 27 16.30 -25.09 -6.60
N GLN A 28 15.39 -24.12 -6.64
CA GLN A 28 15.19 -23.14 -5.59
C GLN A 28 14.38 -23.81 -4.49
N HIS A 29 14.83 -23.73 -3.24
CA HIS A 29 14.08 -24.31 -2.14
C HIS A 29 12.76 -23.55 -1.95
N ALA A 30 11.66 -24.26 -2.14
CA ALA A 30 10.33 -23.82 -1.73
C ALA A 30 10.28 -23.71 -0.21
N PHE A 31 9.73 -22.62 0.31
CA PHE A 31 9.37 -22.54 1.72
C PHE A 31 8.28 -23.59 2.02
N GLY A 32 8.29 -24.17 3.23
CA GLY A 32 7.25 -25.13 3.61
C GLY A 32 5.87 -24.46 3.67
N SER A 33 4.79 -25.21 3.43
CA SER A 33 3.41 -24.68 3.34
C SER A 33 2.97 -23.84 4.55
N LYS A 34 3.48 -24.14 5.76
CA LYS A 34 3.23 -23.33 6.97
C LYS A 34 3.87 -21.94 6.89
N THR A 35 5.10 -21.85 6.38
CA THR A 35 5.81 -20.58 6.18
C THR A 35 5.12 -19.76 5.09
N ASP A 36 4.72 -20.40 3.99
CA ASP A 36 4.00 -19.74 2.90
C ASP A 36 2.68 -19.12 3.37
N ARG A 37 1.90 -19.83 4.20
CA ARG A 37 0.67 -19.27 4.81
C ARG A 37 0.96 -18.07 5.71
N HIS A 38 2.04 -18.11 6.48
CA HIS A 38 2.43 -16.97 7.30
C HIS A 38 2.81 -15.76 6.44
N MET A 39 3.61 -15.96 5.40
CA MET A 39 3.98 -14.88 4.47
C MET A 39 2.76 -14.35 3.71
N LEU A 40 1.81 -15.21 3.33
CA LEU A 40 0.56 -14.81 2.70
C LEU A 40 -0.25 -13.89 3.62
N ALA A 41 -0.37 -14.23 4.91
CA ALA A 41 -1.03 -13.39 5.91
C ALA A 41 -0.32 -12.04 6.11
N ILE A 42 1.01 -11.99 6.03
CA ILE A 42 1.77 -10.73 6.02
C ILE A 42 1.40 -9.93 4.76
N GLY A 43 1.36 -10.56 3.59
CA GLY A 43 0.94 -9.92 2.33
C GLY A 43 -0.45 -9.30 2.41
N GLU A 44 -1.42 -10.01 2.98
CA GLU A 44 -2.78 -9.50 3.23
C GLU A 44 -2.78 -8.31 4.20
N THR A 45 -1.99 -8.41 5.28
CA THR A 45 -1.83 -7.32 6.24
C THR A 45 -1.26 -6.08 5.59
N LEU A 46 -0.24 -6.22 4.73
CA LEU A 46 0.34 -5.11 3.97
C LEU A 46 -0.71 -4.43 3.06
N LEU A 47 -1.58 -5.21 2.38
CA LEU A 47 -2.69 -4.63 1.61
C LEU A 47 -3.67 -3.85 2.51
N ALA A 48 -4.02 -4.42 3.66
CA ALA A 48 -4.92 -3.75 4.62
C ALA A 48 -4.32 -2.45 5.18
N GLN A 49 -2.99 -2.35 5.25
CA GLN A 49 -2.25 -1.18 5.72
C GLN A 49 -1.98 -0.13 4.62
N GLY A 50 -2.39 -0.39 3.37
CA GLY A 50 -2.11 0.52 2.25
C GLY A 50 -0.72 0.35 1.62
N LYS A 51 0.07 -0.63 2.06
CA LYS A 51 1.41 -0.96 1.53
C LYS A 51 1.32 -1.86 0.31
N TYR A 52 0.70 -1.34 -0.74
CA TYR A 52 0.30 -2.14 -1.90
C TYR A 52 1.48 -2.71 -2.68
N LEU A 53 2.55 -1.91 -2.89
CA LEU A 53 3.71 -2.40 -3.64
C LEU A 53 4.52 -3.40 -2.81
N GLU A 54 4.70 -3.15 -1.52
CA GLU A 54 5.32 -4.09 -0.58
C GLU A 54 4.60 -5.44 -0.57
N SER A 55 3.27 -5.40 -0.52
CA SER A 55 2.45 -6.61 -0.61
C SER A 55 2.66 -7.33 -1.94
N ILE A 56 2.58 -6.62 -3.08
CA ILE A 56 2.80 -7.20 -4.41
C ILE A 56 4.18 -7.88 -4.49
N GLY A 57 5.23 -7.24 -3.96
CA GLY A 57 6.57 -7.81 -3.91
C GLY A 57 6.63 -9.15 -3.17
N LEU A 58 6.08 -9.19 -1.95
CA LEU A 58 6.05 -10.42 -1.14
C LEU A 58 5.17 -11.50 -1.79
N LEU A 59 3.98 -11.13 -2.30
CA LEU A 59 3.07 -12.07 -2.95
C LEU A 59 3.66 -12.64 -4.24
N ASN A 60 4.44 -11.87 -5.00
CA ASN A 60 5.16 -12.37 -6.18
C ASN A 60 6.22 -13.41 -5.78
N GLU A 61 6.91 -13.20 -4.65
CA GLU A 61 7.87 -14.16 -4.11
C GLU A 61 7.19 -15.48 -3.73
N ILE A 62 6.04 -15.41 -3.03
CA ILE A 62 5.21 -16.59 -2.71
C ILE A 62 4.74 -17.31 -3.98
N ALA A 63 4.21 -16.56 -4.95
CA ALA A 63 3.71 -17.12 -6.20
C ALA A 63 4.82 -17.80 -7.04
N ALA A 64 6.06 -17.34 -6.90
CA ALA A 64 7.22 -17.91 -7.58
C ALA A 64 7.73 -19.20 -6.93
N HIS A 65 7.72 -19.30 -5.59
CA HIS A 65 8.44 -20.34 -4.87
C HIS A 65 7.56 -21.35 -4.12
N SER A 66 6.30 -21.04 -3.82
CA SER A 66 5.44 -21.98 -3.10
C SER A 66 5.30 -23.31 -3.87
N THR A 67 4.93 -24.38 -3.19
CA THR A 67 4.54 -25.66 -3.83
C THR A 67 3.07 -25.96 -3.68
N ASP A 68 2.34 -25.13 -2.94
CA ASP A 68 0.91 -25.27 -2.66
C ASP A 68 0.11 -24.41 -3.66
N ASP A 69 -0.70 -25.06 -4.49
CA ASP A 69 -1.46 -24.42 -5.57
C ASP A 69 -2.53 -23.45 -5.04
N ASP A 70 -3.15 -23.75 -3.90
CA ASP A 70 -4.11 -22.83 -3.25
C ASP A 70 -3.38 -21.57 -2.77
N ILE A 71 -2.18 -21.69 -2.21
CA ILE A 71 -1.39 -20.53 -1.78
C ILE A 71 -0.92 -19.71 -2.99
N LYS A 72 -0.37 -20.35 -4.03
CA LYS A 72 0.04 -19.65 -5.26
C LYS A 72 -1.11 -18.88 -5.90
N SER A 73 -2.22 -19.56 -6.11
CA SER A 73 -3.39 -18.98 -6.77
C SER A 73 -4.00 -17.86 -5.92
N THR A 74 -4.01 -17.98 -4.59
CA THR A 74 -4.42 -16.89 -3.69
C THR A 74 -3.47 -15.71 -3.76
N ALA A 75 -2.15 -15.92 -3.77
CA ALA A 75 -1.18 -14.84 -3.91
C ALA A 75 -1.35 -14.08 -5.24
N LEU A 76 -1.50 -14.81 -6.36
CA LEU A 76 -1.80 -14.22 -7.67
C LEU A 76 -3.12 -13.44 -7.67
N PHE A 77 -4.15 -13.95 -7.00
CA PHE A 77 -5.45 -13.27 -6.88
C PHE A 77 -5.32 -11.95 -6.13
N LEU A 78 -4.58 -11.93 -5.02
CA LEU A 78 -4.34 -10.73 -4.23
C LEU A 78 -3.53 -9.70 -5.01
N ILE A 79 -2.52 -10.11 -5.78
CA ILE A 79 -1.78 -9.21 -6.68
C ILE A 79 -2.72 -8.61 -7.73
N ALA A 80 -3.54 -9.43 -8.39
CA ALA A 80 -4.48 -8.97 -9.41
C ALA A 80 -5.51 -7.99 -8.84
N LYS A 81 -6.03 -8.26 -7.64
CA LYS A 81 -6.91 -7.34 -6.91
C LYS A 81 -6.20 -6.02 -6.64
N ALA A 82 -4.93 -6.09 -6.23
CA ALA A 82 -4.16 -4.91 -5.92
C ALA A 82 -3.88 -4.04 -7.15
N GLU A 83 -3.57 -4.66 -8.28
CA GLU A 83 -3.37 -3.98 -9.55
C GLU A 83 -4.65 -3.32 -10.05
N ASN A 84 -5.78 -4.03 -10.01
CA ASN A 84 -7.06 -3.48 -10.43
C ASN A 84 -7.50 -2.31 -9.55
N THR A 85 -7.50 -2.52 -8.24
CA THR A 85 -8.11 -1.59 -7.28
C THR A 85 -7.17 -0.43 -6.97
N TYR A 86 -5.93 -0.75 -6.60
CA TYR A 86 -4.98 0.23 -6.10
C TYR A 86 -4.27 0.90 -7.27
N LEU A 87 -3.61 0.13 -8.13
CA LEU A 87 -2.80 0.69 -9.22
C LEU A 87 -3.62 1.11 -10.45
N ASN A 88 -4.92 0.83 -10.46
CA ASN A 88 -5.82 1.06 -11.60
C ASN A 88 -5.27 0.45 -12.91
N ASN A 89 -4.61 -0.69 -12.81
CA ASN A 89 -4.06 -1.43 -13.93
C ASN A 89 -4.93 -2.66 -14.22
N GLN A 90 -6.06 -2.41 -14.88
CA GLN A 90 -7.05 -3.44 -15.22
C GLN A 90 -6.48 -4.52 -16.15
N ASP A 91 -5.56 -4.16 -17.04
CA ASP A 91 -4.95 -5.11 -17.99
C ASP A 91 -4.01 -6.09 -17.29
N ALA A 92 -3.16 -5.59 -16.38
CA ALA A 92 -2.32 -6.44 -15.53
C ALA A 92 -3.15 -7.39 -14.66
N ALA A 93 -4.20 -6.86 -14.03
CA ALA A 93 -5.12 -7.65 -13.22
C ALA A 93 -5.81 -8.75 -14.05
N LEU A 94 -6.33 -8.40 -15.23
CA LEU A 94 -6.98 -9.35 -16.14
C LEU A 94 -6.03 -10.48 -16.55
N LYS A 95 -4.78 -10.13 -16.92
CA LYS A 95 -3.74 -11.11 -17.25
C LYS A 95 -3.48 -12.09 -16.10
N ARG A 96 -3.41 -11.60 -14.87
CA ARG A 96 -3.20 -12.43 -13.68
C ARG A 96 -4.43 -13.29 -13.33
N PHE A 97 -5.64 -12.76 -13.43
CA PHE A 97 -6.86 -13.56 -13.23
C PHE A 97 -6.96 -14.71 -14.24
N ILE A 98 -6.66 -14.45 -15.53
CA ILE A 98 -6.64 -15.49 -16.56
C ILE A 98 -5.56 -16.54 -16.25
N LYS A 99 -4.37 -16.11 -15.80
CA LYS A 99 -3.30 -17.03 -15.38
C LYS A 99 -3.77 -17.98 -14.28
N ILE A 100 -4.56 -17.50 -13.31
CA ILE A 100 -5.12 -18.34 -12.24
C ILE A 100 -6.05 -19.40 -12.82
N LEU A 101 -6.98 -19.02 -13.69
CA LEU A 101 -7.93 -19.98 -14.30
C LEU A 101 -7.24 -21.06 -15.10
N TYR A 102 -6.13 -20.72 -15.78
CA TYR A 102 -5.40 -21.67 -16.61
C TYR A 102 -4.49 -22.59 -15.81
N GLN A 103 -3.78 -22.06 -14.82
CA GLN A 103 -2.76 -22.80 -14.07
C GLN A 103 -3.31 -23.51 -12.83
N PHE A 104 -4.40 -23.00 -12.26
CA PHE A 104 -4.95 -23.47 -10.97
C PHE A 104 -6.48 -23.59 -11.00
N PRO A 105 -7.08 -24.29 -11.99
CA PRO A 105 -8.54 -24.27 -12.22
C PRO A 105 -9.38 -24.76 -11.04
N ASP A 106 -8.83 -25.66 -10.21
CA ASP A 106 -9.55 -26.34 -9.13
C ASP A 106 -9.47 -25.60 -7.78
N THR A 107 -8.78 -24.45 -7.71
CA THR A 107 -8.61 -23.72 -6.46
C THR A 107 -9.77 -22.77 -6.16
N THR A 108 -9.93 -22.41 -4.88
CA THR A 108 -10.93 -21.40 -4.49
C THR A 108 -10.67 -20.05 -5.19
N ALA A 109 -9.40 -19.71 -5.42
CA ALA A 109 -9.00 -18.49 -6.09
C ALA A 109 -9.43 -18.44 -7.56
N ALA A 110 -9.50 -19.58 -8.27
CA ALA A 110 -9.99 -19.63 -9.64
C ALA A 110 -11.45 -19.22 -9.76
N SER A 111 -12.32 -19.72 -8.88
CA SER A 111 -13.71 -19.27 -8.85
C SER A 111 -13.79 -17.74 -8.67
N LYS A 112 -13.08 -17.19 -7.67
CA LYS A 112 -13.05 -15.74 -7.43
C LYS A 112 -12.50 -14.97 -8.63
N ALA A 113 -11.44 -15.46 -9.28
CA ALA A 113 -10.85 -14.85 -10.46
C ALA A 113 -11.83 -14.79 -11.63
N LEU A 114 -12.57 -15.88 -11.92
CA LEU A 114 -13.55 -15.91 -13.00
C LEU A 114 -14.65 -14.86 -12.79
N PHE A 115 -15.15 -14.74 -11.55
CA PHE A 115 -16.13 -13.72 -11.21
C PHE A 115 -15.56 -12.29 -11.41
N GLN A 116 -14.33 -12.03 -10.95
CA GLN A 116 -13.67 -10.72 -11.13
C GLN A 116 -13.40 -10.39 -12.61
N ILE A 117 -13.13 -11.38 -13.46
CA ILE A 117 -13.02 -11.16 -14.92
C ILE A 117 -14.34 -10.66 -15.51
N GLY A 118 -15.47 -11.23 -15.08
CA GLY A 118 -16.80 -10.78 -15.52
C GLY A 118 -17.04 -9.30 -15.18
N ILE A 119 -16.72 -8.91 -13.94
CA ILE A 119 -16.80 -7.52 -13.47
C ILE A 119 -15.90 -6.61 -14.32
N LEU A 120 -14.64 -6.99 -14.55
CA LEU A 120 -13.68 -6.20 -15.33
C LEU A 120 -14.12 -6.00 -16.78
N LEU A 121 -14.65 -7.06 -17.42
CA LEU A 121 -15.16 -6.96 -18.78
C LEU A 121 -16.39 -6.05 -18.85
N PHE A 122 -17.25 -6.08 -17.83
CA PHE A 122 -18.38 -5.15 -17.73
C PHE A 122 -17.90 -3.70 -17.59
N ASP A 123 -16.94 -3.44 -16.69
CA ASP A 123 -16.34 -2.11 -16.49
C ASP A 123 -15.68 -1.58 -17.78
N LYS A 124 -15.12 -2.48 -18.61
CA LYS A 124 -14.57 -2.20 -19.94
C LYS A 124 -15.62 -2.08 -21.05
N GLN A 125 -16.91 -2.18 -20.71
CA GLN A 125 -18.04 -2.18 -21.66
C GLN A 125 -18.02 -3.34 -22.67
N GLU A 126 -17.32 -4.42 -22.36
CA GLU A 126 -17.29 -5.66 -23.15
C GLU A 126 -18.44 -6.59 -22.75
N TYR A 127 -19.68 -6.07 -22.76
CA TYR A 127 -20.87 -6.68 -22.17
C TYR A 127 -21.15 -8.10 -22.65
N ARG A 128 -20.93 -8.40 -23.94
CA ARG A 128 -21.10 -9.76 -24.48
C ARG A 128 -20.15 -10.75 -23.81
N LYS A 129 -18.87 -10.36 -23.65
CA LYS A 129 -17.88 -11.21 -22.98
C LYS A 129 -18.17 -11.33 -21.49
N ALA A 130 -18.58 -10.24 -20.84
CA ALA A 130 -19.01 -10.27 -19.44
C ALA A 130 -20.16 -11.27 -19.22
N ASN A 131 -21.19 -11.25 -20.08
CA ASN A 131 -22.31 -12.19 -20.00
C ASN A 131 -21.86 -13.66 -20.12
N ILE A 132 -20.98 -13.94 -21.10
CA ILE A 132 -20.41 -15.29 -21.29
C ILE A 132 -19.66 -15.73 -20.04
N VAL A 133 -18.85 -14.85 -19.44
CA VAL A 133 -18.07 -15.16 -18.24
C VAL A 133 -18.95 -15.41 -17.02
N PHE A 134 -20.00 -14.61 -16.78
CA PHE A 134 -20.92 -14.87 -15.67
C PHE A 134 -21.72 -16.15 -15.85
N SER A 135 -22.16 -16.45 -17.09
CA SER A 135 -22.81 -17.75 -17.39
C SER A 135 -21.86 -18.92 -17.11
N LYS A 136 -20.60 -18.80 -17.53
CA LYS A 136 -19.57 -19.79 -17.27
C LYS A 136 -19.31 -19.97 -15.77
N TYR A 137 -19.30 -18.88 -15.00
CA TYR A 137 -19.15 -18.97 -13.54
C TYR A 137 -20.25 -19.81 -12.89
N ILE A 138 -21.51 -19.59 -13.27
CA ILE A 138 -22.65 -20.34 -12.72
C ILE A 138 -22.56 -21.83 -13.07
N GLN A 139 -22.08 -22.14 -14.28
CA GLN A 139 -21.91 -23.51 -14.75
C GLN A 139 -20.74 -24.23 -14.08
N ASP A 140 -19.56 -23.60 -14.04
CA ASP A 140 -18.32 -24.23 -13.56
C ASP A 140 -18.23 -24.24 -12.02
N TYR A 141 -18.84 -23.26 -11.34
CA TYR A 141 -18.81 -23.11 -9.89
C TYR A 141 -20.23 -23.01 -9.29
N PRO A 142 -21.06 -24.07 -9.41
CA PRO A 142 -22.46 -24.03 -8.98
C PRO A 142 -22.64 -23.91 -7.45
N SER A 143 -21.60 -24.20 -6.68
CA SER A 143 -21.51 -24.00 -5.22
C SER A 143 -20.61 -22.82 -4.83
N GLY A 144 -20.19 -22.00 -5.79
CA GLY A 144 -19.30 -20.86 -5.58
C GLY A 144 -19.97 -19.72 -4.81
N ILE A 145 -19.19 -19.01 -3.99
CA ILE A 145 -19.68 -17.92 -3.12
C ILE A 145 -20.37 -16.78 -3.87
N HIS A 146 -20.07 -16.58 -5.17
CA HIS A 146 -20.60 -15.49 -5.99
C HIS A 146 -21.67 -15.93 -6.99
N LYS A 147 -22.26 -17.13 -6.84
CA LYS A 147 -23.27 -17.62 -7.80
C LYS A 147 -24.46 -16.67 -7.93
N LYS A 148 -25.05 -16.28 -6.79
CA LYS A 148 -26.17 -15.33 -6.74
C LYS A 148 -25.77 -13.98 -7.32
N ASP A 149 -24.57 -13.51 -7.01
CA ASP A 149 -24.04 -12.25 -7.57
C ASP A 149 -23.91 -12.34 -9.09
N ALA A 150 -23.42 -13.47 -9.63
CA ALA A 150 -23.28 -13.68 -11.07
C ALA A 150 -24.63 -13.71 -11.79
N GLU A 151 -25.65 -14.33 -11.19
CA GLU A 151 -27.03 -14.32 -11.71
C GLU A 151 -27.59 -12.89 -11.78
N ILE A 152 -27.36 -12.08 -10.73
CA ILE A 152 -27.72 -10.65 -10.72
C ILE A 152 -26.96 -9.90 -11.81
N TRP A 153 -25.65 -10.11 -11.95
CA TRP A 153 -24.85 -9.46 -12.98
C TRP A 153 -25.31 -9.81 -14.39
N MET A 154 -25.74 -11.05 -14.66
CA MET A 154 -26.34 -11.40 -15.96
C MET A 154 -27.61 -10.59 -16.25
N GLN A 155 -28.45 -10.34 -15.23
CA GLN A 155 -29.62 -9.47 -15.38
C GLN A 155 -29.20 -8.01 -15.64
N ILE A 156 -28.17 -7.52 -14.96
CA ILE A 156 -27.60 -6.18 -15.18
C ILE A 156 -27.02 -6.04 -16.60
N VAL A 157 -26.39 -7.08 -17.14
CA VAL A 157 -25.78 -7.07 -18.47
C VAL A 157 -26.83 -7.15 -19.59
N LYS A 158 -27.95 -7.83 -19.36
CA LYS A 158 -28.98 -8.14 -20.37
C LYS A 158 -29.47 -6.94 -21.20
N PRO A 159 -29.76 -5.75 -20.63
CA PRO A 159 -30.16 -4.57 -21.41
C PRO A 159 -29.10 -4.07 -22.40
N PHE A 160 -27.82 -4.32 -22.13
CA PHE A 160 -26.71 -3.88 -22.98
C PHE A 160 -26.43 -4.82 -24.16
N LEU A 161 -27.01 -6.03 -24.16
CA LEU A 161 -26.80 -7.02 -25.23
C LEU A 161 -27.62 -6.71 -26.49
N SER A 162 -28.77 -6.04 -26.34
CA SER A 162 -29.72 -5.73 -27.40
C SER A 162 -29.51 -4.37 -28.07
N GLN A 163 -28.68 -3.49 -27.49
CA GLN A 163 -28.35 -2.20 -28.09
C GLN A 163 -27.48 -2.43 -29.35
N LYS A 164 -28.06 -2.21 -30.55
CA LYS A 164 -27.26 -1.92 -31.75
C LYS A 164 -26.44 -0.67 -31.41
N ILE A 165 -25.12 -0.79 -31.40
CA ILE A 165 -24.18 0.31 -31.11
C ILE A 165 -24.43 1.42 -32.14
N LYS A 166 -25.33 2.35 -31.84
CA LYS A 166 -25.52 3.60 -32.55
C LYS A 166 -24.71 4.63 -31.80
N ASP A 167 -23.60 4.99 -32.42
CA ASP A 167 -22.73 6.09 -32.04
C ASP A 167 -21.84 5.85 -30.80
N LYS A 168 -20.54 5.68 -31.03
CA LYS A 168 -19.50 5.57 -29.98
C LYS A 168 -19.37 6.85 -29.14
N SER A 169 -20.06 7.93 -29.50
CA SER A 169 -20.00 9.22 -28.82
C SER A 169 -20.94 9.34 -27.61
N VAL A 170 -22.00 8.53 -27.52
CA VAL A 170 -23.06 8.68 -26.49
C VAL A 170 -22.85 7.80 -25.25
N ILE A 171 -21.99 6.78 -25.32
CA ILE A 171 -21.66 5.88 -24.19
C ILE A 171 -20.27 6.21 -23.63
N ARG A 172 -19.97 7.50 -23.46
CA ARG A 172 -18.97 7.89 -22.45
C ARG A 172 -19.63 7.71 -21.08
N THR A 173 -19.54 6.52 -20.50
CA THR A 173 -19.60 6.40 -19.05
C THR A 173 -18.62 7.44 -18.51
N LYS A 174 -19.10 8.36 -17.67
CA LYS A 174 -18.22 9.26 -16.91
C LYS A 174 -17.03 8.41 -16.45
N PRO A 175 -15.77 8.78 -16.78
CA PRO A 175 -14.63 8.11 -16.14
C PRO A 175 -14.94 8.05 -14.64
N ARG A 176 -14.75 6.90 -13.97
CA ARG A 176 -14.90 6.78 -12.50
C ARG A 176 -14.42 8.10 -11.90
N ASN A 177 -15.37 8.87 -11.35
CA ASN A 177 -15.33 10.34 -11.37
C ASN A 177 -13.90 10.85 -11.12
N PRO A 178 -13.33 11.73 -11.96
CA PRO A 178 -12.24 12.58 -11.50
C PRO A 178 -12.69 13.17 -10.16
N PHE A 179 -11.77 13.21 -9.18
CA PHE A 179 -12.01 13.60 -7.79
C PHE A 179 -13.18 14.61 -7.74
N PRO A 180 -14.32 14.28 -7.09
CA PRO A 180 -15.42 15.22 -7.05
C PRO A 180 -14.85 16.51 -6.47
N VAL A 181 -14.99 17.61 -7.24
CA VAL A 181 -14.66 18.97 -6.79
C VAL A 181 -15.68 19.31 -5.70
N SER A 182 -15.52 18.69 -4.55
CA SER A 182 -16.29 18.93 -3.35
C SER A 182 -15.79 20.25 -2.78
N ARG A 183 -16.69 21.22 -2.62
CA ARG A 183 -16.36 22.47 -1.89
C ARG A 183 -15.96 22.22 -0.43
N ALA A 184 -16.24 21.04 0.13
CA ALA A 184 -15.80 20.66 1.46
C ALA A 184 -14.36 20.11 1.44
N THR A 185 -13.50 20.66 2.30
CA THR A 185 -12.12 20.19 2.51
C THR A 185 -12.11 18.68 2.78
N PRO A 186 -11.32 17.89 2.04
CA PRO A 186 -11.22 16.45 2.29
C PRO A 186 -10.79 16.15 3.73
N ARG A 187 -11.32 15.05 4.27
CA ARG A 187 -10.96 14.53 5.60
C ARG A 187 -10.36 13.14 5.46
N VAL A 188 -9.38 12.84 6.29
CA VAL A 188 -8.77 11.51 6.40
C VAL A 188 -9.05 10.89 7.77
N ARG A 189 -9.10 9.57 7.81
CA ARG A 189 -9.30 8.77 9.02
C ARG A 189 -7.97 8.08 9.35
N VAL A 190 -7.35 8.43 10.47
CA VAL A 190 -6.00 7.98 10.81
C VAL A 190 -6.02 7.12 12.07
N LEU A 191 -5.61 5.87 11.97
CA LEU A 191 -5.42 4.99 13.11
C LEU A 191 -4.21 5.47 13.92
N ILE A 192 -4.47 5.96 15.14
CA ILE A 192 -3.45 6.48 16.06
C ILE A 192 -2.95 5.39 17.01
N LYS A 193 -3.87 4.56 17.52
CA LYS A 193 -3.56 3.42 18.42
C LYS A 193 -4.40 2.21 18.03
N ARG A 194 -3.77 1.03 18.13
CA ARG A 194 -4.32 -0.27 17.75
C ARG A 194 -4.24 -1.21 18.96
N GLU A 195 -5.32 -1.94 19.21
CA GLU A 195 -5.44 -2.98 20.24
C GLU A 195 -4.92 -2.56 21.63
N ILE A 196 -5.36 -1.41 22.14
CA ILE A 196 -4.97 -0.93 23.50
C ILE A 196 -6.10 -1.05 24.50
N ASP A 197 -5.76 -1.26 25.77
CA ASP A 197 -6.78 -1.52 26.81
C ASP A 197 -7.52 -0.27 27.29
N MET A 198 -6.85 0.89 27.25
CA MET A 198 -7.37 2.14 27.83
C MET A 198 -6.94 3.37 27.02
N ILE A 199 -7.88 4.30 26.86
CA ILE A 199 -7.69 5.61 26.20
C ILE A 199 -8.35 6.69 27.05
N GLU A 200 -7.67 7.81 27.24
CA GLU A 200 -8.19 8.99 27.91
C GLU A 200 -8.30 10.18 26.94
N PHE A 201 -9.43 10.87 26.97
CA PHE A 201 -9.65 12.14 26.26
C PHE A 201 -9.82 13.32 27.23
N LYS A 202 -9.09 14.41 26.96
CA LYS A 202 -9.24 15.71 27.65
C LYS A 202 -9.48 16.83 26.64
N SER A 203 -10.20 17.86 27.06
CA SER A 203 -10.44 19.07 26.27
C SER A 203 -10.61 20.28 27.18
N ARG A 204 -10.34 21.47 26.65
CA ARG A 204 -10.61 22.77 27.32
C ARG A 204 -12.09 23.16 27.28
N LYS A 205 -12.91 22.43 26.52
CA LYS A 205 -14.36 22.60 26.42
C LYS A 205 -15.04 21.26 26.64
N LEU A 206 -16.37 21.27 26.69
CA LEU A 206 -17.16 20.05 26.84
C LEU A 206 -16.77 19.00 25.79
N ILE A 207 -16.68 17.75 26.25
CA ILE A 207 -16.52 16.56 25.41
C ILE A 207 -17.89 15.94 25.24
N THR A 208 -18.24 15.61 24.01
CA THR A 208 -19.45 14.87 23.68
C THR A 208 -19.08 13.52 23.10
N VAL A 209 -19.72 12.47 23.60
CA VAL A 209 -19.60 11.10 23.07
C VAL A 209 -20.94 10.70 22.49
N THR A 210 -20.93 10.28 21.22
CA THR A 210 -22.13 9.85 20.47
C THR A 210 -21.94 8.45 19.94
N ASP A 211 -23.02 7.67 19.93
CA ASP A 211 -23.05 6.37 19.26
C ASP A 211 -23.05 6.58 17.73
N CYS A 212 -22.17 5.89 17.01
CA CYS A 212 -22.05 6.11 15.57
C CYS A 212 -23.21 5.53 14.75
N LYS A 213 -24.02 4.62 15.30
CA LYS A 213 -25.11 3.96 14.57
C LYS A 213 -26.38 4.80 14.58
N ASP A 214 -26.81 5.26 15.75
CA ASP A 214 -28.08 5.99 15.93
C ASP A 214 -27.90 7.48 16.29
N GLN A 215 -26.64 7.94 16.37
CA GLN A 215 -26.28 9.32 16.73
C GLN A 215 -26.73 9.73 18.14
N LYS A 216 -27.11 8.77 19.01
CA LYS A 216 -27.51 9.06 20.39
C LYS A 216 -26.33 9.60 21.18
N LYS A 217 -26.57 10.69 21.91
CA LYS A 217 -25.61 11.25 22.87
C LYS A 217 -25.51 10.33 24.08
N ILE A 218 -24.33 9.78 24.32
CA ILE A 218 -24.03 8.85 25.42
C ILE A 218 -23.46 9.60 26.62
N TYR A 219 -22.62 10.59 26.36
CA TYR A 219 -21.98 11.40 27.39
C TYR A 219 -21.81 12.83 26.91
N SER A 220 -21.93 13.78 27.82
CA SER A 220 -21.58 15.19 27.61
C SER A 220 -21.08 15.76 28.92
N GLY A 221 -19.83 16.19 28.98
CA GLY A 221 -19.24 16.67 30.21
C GLY A 221 -17.81 17.15 30.06
N TRP A 222 -17.28 17.74 31.13
CA TRP A 222 -15.87 18.12 31.22
C TRP A 222 -15.02 16.85 31.42
N GLY A 223 -13.88 16.78 30.72
CA GLY A 223 -12.97 15.64 30.83
C GLY A 223 -12.23 15.57 32.18
N PRO A 224 -11.47 14.49 32.43
CA PRO A 224 -11.15 13.43 31.48
C PRO A 224 -12.32 12.48 31.21
N VAL A 225 -12.39 11.99 29.98
CA VAL A 225 -13.30 10.89 29.58
C VAL A 225 -12.44 9.67 29.27
N GLN A 226 -12.62 8.60 30.04
CA GLN A 226 -11.83 7.39 29.92
C GLN A 226 -12.64 6.28 29.23
N PHE A 227 -12.02 5.66 28.24
CA PHE A 227 -12.49 4.46 27.57
C PHE A 227 -11.62 3.28 28.00
N ILE A 228 -12.26 2.18 28.41
CA ILE A 228 -11.59 0.91 28.74
C ILE A 228 -12.29 -0.20 27.98
N THR A 229 -11.55 -1.21 27.50
CA THR A 229 -12.15 -2.46 26.99
C THR A 229 -11.86 -3.63 27.92
N ARG A 230 -12.86 -4.49 28.11
CA ARG A 230 -12.72 -5.80 28.76
C ARG A 230 -13.53 -6.81 27.96
N ASN A 231 -12.88 -7.83 27.40
CA ASN A 231 -13.51 -8.87 26.57
C ASN A 231 -14.39 -8.28 25.44
N GLY A 232 -13.95 -7.18 24.82
CA GLY A 232 -14.63 -6.53 23.70
C GLY A 232 -15.77 -5.60 24.11
N ILE A 233 -16.08 -5.49 25.41
CA ILE A 233 -17.05 -4.54 25.94
C ILE A 233 -16.33 -3.23 26.26
N ILE A 234 -16.72 -2.17 25.57
CA ILE A 234 -16.23 -0.81 25.84
C ILE A 234 -16.96 -0.25 27.07
N LYS A 235 -16.21 0.37 27.97
CA LYS A 235 -16.73 1.14 29.10
C LYS A 235 -16.30 2.59 28.98
N ILE A 236 -17.20 3.52 29.31
CA ILE A 236 -16.90 4.95 29.48
C ILE A 236 -16.99 5.29 30.97
N ASN A 237 -15.92 5.83 31.56
CA ASN A 237 -15.86 6.16 32.99
C ASN A 237 -16.44 5.02 33.88
N ASN A 238 -15.99 3.79 33.62
CA ASN A 238 -16.44 2.52 34.22
C ASN A 238 -17.88 2.04 33.93
N GLN A 239 -18.67 2.80 33.15
CA GLN A 239 -20.02 2.38 32.73
C GLN A 239 -19.95 1.61 31.41
N PRO A 240 -20.46 0.36 31.34
CA PRO A 240 -20.44 -0.43 30.10
C PRO A 240 -21.34 0.20 29.04
N LEU A 241 -20.88 0.13 27.80
CA LEU A 241 -21.60 0.58 26.64
C LEU A 241 -22.12 -0.61 25.83
N SER A 242 -23.30 -0.44 25.22
CA SER A 242 -24.03 -1.51 24.54
C SER A 242 -23.54 -1.79 23.11
N ARG A 243 -22.62 -0.98 22.58
CA ARG A 243 -22.06 -1.08 21.23
C ARG A 243 -20.54 -0.98 21.27
N SER A 244 -19.93 -1.07 20.09
CA SER A 244 -18.50 -1.11 19.90
C SER A 244 -17.94 0.07 19.10
N THR A 245 -18.72 1.12 18.78
CA THR A 245 -18.21 2.26 17.98
C THR A 245 -18.79 3.60 18.44
N TYR A 246 -17.92 4.50 18.89
CA TYR A 246 -18.30 5.80 19.47
C TYR A 246 -17.52 6.95 18.85
N ARG A 247 -18.19 8.08 18.62
CA ARG A 247 -17.58 9.32 18.16
C ARG A 247 -17.38 10.27 19.33
N ILE A 248 -16.18 10.83 19.41
CA ILE A 248 -15.76 11.79 20.42
C ILE A 248 -15.52 13.13 19.73
N THR A 249 -16.26 14.15 20.14
CA THR A 249 -16.11 15.53 19.67
C THR A 249 -15.91 16.46 20.86
N SER A 250 -15.38 17.65 20.60
CA SER A 250 -15.41 18.75 21.54
C SER A 250 -15.82 20.02 20.83
N GLU A 251 -16.39 20.97 21.58
CA GLU A 251 -16.59 22.35 21.09
C GLU A 251 -15.26 23.10 20.91
N SER A 252 -14.19 22.59 21.53
CA SER A 252 -12.81 22.96 21.20
C SER A 252 -12.40 22.29 19.88
N SER A 253 -11.59 22.98 19.07
CA SER A 253 -10.97 22.40 17.87
C SER A 253 -9.89 21.35 18.20
N VAL A 254 -9.54 21.18 19.48
CA VAL A 254 -8.47 20.31 19.98
C VAL A 254 -8.98 19.33 21.03
N LEU A 255 -8.65 18.05 20.84
CA LEU A 255 -8.81 16.94 21.79
C LEU A 255 -7.43 16.37 22.17
N HIS A 256 -7.16 16.18 23.46
CA HIS A 256 -5.96 15.49 23.93
C HIS A 256 -6.26 14.01 24.14
N MET A 257 -5.63 13.13 23.37
CA MET A 257 -5.67 11.68 23.56
C MET A 257 -4.40 11.24 24.27
N ASN A 258 -4.51 10.69 25.48
CA ASN A 258 -3.36 10.30 26.33
C ASN A 258 -2.29 11.41 26.39
N ASN A 259 -2.72 12.63 26.70
CA ASN A 259 -1.91 13.87 26.76
C ASN A 259 -1.35 14.38 25.42
N THR A 260 -1.55 13.71 24.29
CA THR A 260 -1.16 14.24 22.98
C THR A 260 -2.32 15.00 22.34
N PRO A 261 -2.17 16.30 22.02
CA PRO A 261 -3.19 17.10 21.37
C PRO A 261 -3.36 16.76 19.88
N TYR A 262 -4.61 16.63 19.43
CA TYR A 262 -4.99 16.40 18.05
C TYR A 262 -6.13 17.32 17.63
N ARG A 263 -6.13 17.69 16.35
CA ARG A 263 -7.24 18.40 15.72
C ARG A 263 -8.35 17.43 15.31
N GLY A 264 -9.56 17.95 15.18
CA GLY A 264 -10.71 17.19 14.66
C GLY A 264 -11.40 16.35 15.74
N SER A 265 -11.93 15.19 15.33
CA SER A 265 -12.68 14.28 16.21
C SER A 265 -12.04 12.91 16.26
N PHE A 266 -12.53 12.05 17.16
CA PHE A 266 -12.10 10.65 17.23
C PHE A 266 -13.27 9.70 17.04
N ILE A 267 -12.97 8.53 16.49
CA ILE A 267 -13.77 7.32 16.61
C ILE A 267 -12.99 6.35 17.50
N ILE A 268 -13.67 5.80 18.50
CA ILE A 268 -13.19 4.65 19.27
C ILE A 268 -13.99 3.43 18.87
N THR A 269 -13.30 2.34 18.55
CA THR A 269 -13.93 1.05 18.28
C THR A 269 -13.12 -0.11 18.86
N THR A 270 -13.64 -1.34 18.81
CA THR A 270 -12.88 -2.55 19.14
C THR A 270 -12.29 -3.18 17.90
N GLY A 271 -11.07 -3.70 18.03
CA GLY A 271 -10.44 -4.52 17.00
C GLY A 271 -10.69 -6.01 17.19
N PRO A 272 -10.15 -6.86 16.28
CA PRO A 272 -10.28 -8.32 16.35
C PRO A 272 -9.72 -8.93 17.63
N GLY A 273 -8.74 -8.28 18.26
CA GLY A 273 -8.16 -8.70 19.53
C GLY A 273 -8.95 -8.27 20.77
N ASN A 274 -10.15 -7.70 20.59
CA ASN A 274 -10.97 -7.09 21.63
C ASN A 274 -10.35 -5.84 22.29
N GLY A 275 -9.21 -5.35 21.81
CA GLY A 275 -8.58 -4.11 22.23
C GLY A 275 -9.24 -2.88 21.58
N LEU A 276 -9.01 -1.69 22.14
CA LEU A 276 -9.49 -0.42 21.57
C LEU A 276 -8.63 0.03 20.40
N HIS A 277 -9.28 0.53 19.35
CA HIS A 277 -8.68 1.30 18.27
C HIS A 277 -9.09 2.76 18.42
N ALA A 278 -8.12 3.68 18.32
CA ALA A 278 -8.37 5.11 18.23
C ALA A 278 -8.11 5.61 16.82
N ILE A 279 -9.15 6.16 16.18
CA ILE A 279 -9.09 6.71 14.83
C ILE A 279 -9.36 8.22 14.89
N ASN A 280 -8.39 9.04 14.49
CA ASN A 280 -8.57 10.48 14.36
C ASN A 280 -9.22 10.83 13.01
N HIS A 281 -10.32 11.58 13.04
CA HIS A 281 -11.03 12.11 11.88
C HIS A 281 -10.71 13.60 11.72
N VAL A 282 -9.81 13.91 10.79
CA VAL A 282 -9.16 15.22 10.69
C VAL A 282 -9.18 15.72 9.24
N GLU A 283 -9.25 17.04 9.06
CA GLU A 283 -9.11 17.66 7.73
C GLU A 283 -7.70 17.46 7.19
N ILE A 284 -7.57 17.26 5.88
CA ILE A 284 -6.29 16.91 5.25
C ILE A 284 -5.18 17.92 5.56
N GLU A 285 -5.47 19.22 5.57
CA GLU A 285 -4.46 20.24 5.88
C GLU A 285 -4.01 20.19 7.34
N SER A 286 -4.95 19.96 8.26
CA SER A 286 -4.65 19.80 9.69
C SER A 286 -3.85 18.54 9.98
N TYR A 287 -4.10 17.46 9.23
CA TYR A 287 -3.28 16.25 9.28
C TYR A 287 -1.84 16.54 8.85
N LEU A 288 -1.65 17.27 7.75
CA LEU A 288 -0.34 17.56 7.20
C LEU A 288 0.53 18.43 8.11
N TYR A 289 -0.05 19.29 8.94
CA TYR A 289 0.73 20.05 9.94
C TYR A 289 1.50 19.12 10.89
N GLY A 290 0.95 17.95 11.22
CA GLY A 290 1.60 16.94 12.07
C GLY A 290 2.42 15.89 11.31
N VAL A 291 2.34 15.84 9.97
CA VAL A 291 3.07 14.87 9.12
C VAL A 291 4.34 15.46 8.53
N VAL A 292 4.24 16.61 7.84
CA VAL A 292 5.39 17.23 7.15
C VAL A 292 6.63 17.36 8.06
N PRO A 293 6.53 17.88 9.31
CA PRO A 293 7.69 18.01 10.19
C PRO A 293 8.23 16.67 10.75
N LYS A 294 7.48 15.56 10.61
CA LYS A 294 7.97 14.21 10.93
C LYS A 294 8.74 13.58 9.76
N GLU A 295 8.42 13.99 8.54
CA GLU A 295 9.05 13.48 7.33
C GLU A 295 10.28 14.32 6.93
N MET A 296 10.24 15.63 7.16
CA MET A 296 11.30 16.56 6.76
C MET A 296 11.57 17.57 7.89
N PRO A 297 12.85 17.80 8.27
CA PRO A 297 13.18 18.80 9.27
C PRO A 297 12.67 20.20 8.87
N ASP A 298 12.04 20.90 9.79
CA ASP A 298 11.47 22.25 9.58
C ASP A 298 12.51 23.33 9.24
N SER A 299 13.77 23.09 9.57
CA SER A 299 14.92 23.92 9.21
C SER A 299 15.25 23.89 7.72
N TRP A 300 14.77 22.90 6.96
CA TRP A 300 15.03 22.77 5.53
C TRP A 300 14.31 23.86 4.71
N GLU A 301 14.66 23.94 3.44
CA GLU A 301 14.27 25.01 2.53
C GLU A 301 12.77 24.97 2.25
N ASP A 302 12.15 26.15 2.15
CA ASP A 302 10.69 26.29 2.04
C ASP A 302 10.13 25.50 0.85
N HIS A 303 10.80 25.52 -0.31
CA HIS A 303 10.37 24.74 -1.49
C HIS A 303 10.50 23.23 -1.31
N ALA A 304 11.43 22.74 -0.49
CA ALA A 304 11.51 21.31 -0.15
C ALA A 304 10.34 20.91 0.78
N LEU A 305 10.02 21.74 1.78
CA LEU A 305 8.86 21.54 2.66
C LEU A 305 7.55 21.58 1.88
N MET A 306 7.41 22.50 0.91
CA MET A 306 6.25 22.60 0.02
C MET A 306 6.12 21.35 -0.88
N ALA A 307 7.23 20.83 -1.43
CA ALA A 307 7.22 19.60 -2.20
C ALA A 307 6.77 18.41 -1.33
N GLN A 308 7.29 18.31 -0.11
CA GLN A 308 6.88 17.29 0.86
C GLN A 308 5.39 17.42 1.22
N ALA A 309 4.87 18.63 1.41
CA ALA A 309 3.45 18.85 1.69
C ALA A 309 2.54 18.35 0.55
N VAL A 310 2.87 18.66 -0.71
CA VAL A 310 2.10 18.20 -1.88
C VAL A 310 2.21 16.68 -2.06
N ALA A 311 3.41 16.11 -1.90
CA ALA A 311 3.60 14.66 -1.97
C ALA A 311 2.81 13.93 -0.87
N ALA A 312 2.90 14.39 0.37
CA ALA A 312 2.18 13.82 1.50
C ALA A 312 0.64 13.94 1.33
N ARG A 313 0.14 15.10 0.88
CA ARG A 313 -1.28 15.30 0.58
C ARG A 313 -1.78 14.32 -0.48
N THR A 314 -1.02 14.21 -1.58
CA THR A 314 -1.38 13.34 -2.69
C THR A 314 -1.40 11.88 -2.25
N TYR A 315 -0.39 11.44 -1.48
CA TYR A 315 -0.33 10.09 -0.93
C TYR A 315 -1.52 9.79 -0.01
N ALA A 316 -1.79 10.66 0.96
CA ALA A 316 -2.89 10.48 1.91
C ALA A 316 -4.26 10.37 1.21
N LEU A 317 -4.52 11.23 0.22
CA LEU A 317 -5.76 11.20 -0.56
C LEU A 317 -5.82 10.00 -1.50
N TYR A 318 -4.70 9.58 -2.07
CA TYR A 318 -4.63 8.35 -2.86
C TYR A 318 -5.00 7.13 -2.01
N ILE A 319 -4.40 6.98 -0.83
CA ILE A 319 -4.69 5.87 0.08
C ILE A 319 -6.15 5.94 0.55
N GLN A 320 -6.67 7.13 0.87
CA GLN A 320 -8.09 7.31 1.20
C GLN A 320 -9.01 6.86 0.07
N GLU A 321 -8.73 7.24 -1.18
CA GLU A 321 -9.54 6.86 -2.34
C GLU A 321 -9.56 5.34 -2.53
N LYS A 322 -8.46 4.66 -2.22
CA LYS A 322 -8.35 3.21 -2.44
C LYS A 322 -8.66 2.35 -1.22
N SER A 323 -8.64 2.91 -0.02
CA SER A 323 -8.88 2.16 1.20
C SER A 323 -10.31 1.64 1.22
N ASN A 324 -10.46 0.33 1.43
CA ASN A 324 -11.74 -0.30 1.72
C ASN A 324 -11.87 -0.63 3.22
N HIS A 325 -10.96 -0.11 4.06
CA HIS A 325 -10.99 -0.44 5.48
C HIS A 325 -12.17 0.30 6.16
N PRO A 326 -12.98 -0.41 6.96
CA PRO A 326 -14.24 0.13 7.48
C PRO A 326 -14.05 1.35 8.39
N PHE A 327 -12.93 1.41 9.12
CA PHE A 327 -12.74 2.40 10.18
C PHE A 327 -11.71 3.50 9.89
N TYR A 328 -10.68 3.24 9.09
CA TYR A 328 -9.56 4.17 8.88
C TYR A 328 -9.00 4.05 7.47
N ASP A 329 -8.25 5.05 7.06
CA ASP A 329 -7.58 5.14 5.76
C ASP A 329 -6.07 4.97 5.90
N LEU A 330 -5.49 5.59 6.93
CA LEU A 330 -4.05 5.73 7.16
C LEU A 330 -3.67 5.24 8.55
N GLU A 331 -2.42 4.84 8.75
CA GLU A 331 -1.82 4.64 10.08
C GLU A 331 -0.84 5.76 10.42
N ALA A 332 -0.81 6.19 11.69
CA ALA A 332 0.09 7.24 12.18
C ALA A 332 1.56 6.80 12.38
N THR A 333 1.98 5.72 11.70
CA THR A 333 3.32 5.14 11.81
C THR A 333 4.02 5.18 10.45
N THR A 334 5.25 4.66 10.37
CA THR A 334 5.94 4.40 9.09
C THR A 334 5.18 3.39 8.21
N ALA A 335 4.08 2.82 8.69
CA ALA A 335 3.19 2.03 7.86
C ALA A 335 2.48 2.86 6.78
N SER A 336 2.18 4.13 7.06
CA SER A 336 1.67 5.08 6.07
C SER A 336 2.50 6.36 6.11
N GLN A 337 2.23 7.25 7.07
CA GLN A 337 3.02 8.46 7.31
C GLN A 337 2.99 8.76 8.80
N VAL A 338 4.12 9.21 9.34
CA VAL A 338 4.20 9.46 10.78
C VAL A 338 3.39 10.72 11.11
N TYR A 339 2.30 10.56 11.87
CA TYR A 339 1.42 11.66 12.26
C TYR A 339 1.49 11.89 13.77
N GLY A 340 2.10 13.01 14.16
CA GLY A 340 2.39 13.33 15.56
C GLY A 340 1.33 14.16 16.30
N GLY A 341 0.24 14.54 15.63
CA GLY A 341 -0.71 15.53 16.15
C GLY A 341 -0.08 16.92 16.31
N ILE A 342 -0.68 17.74 17.17
CA ILE A 342 -0.34 19.17 17.31
C ILE A 342 1.07 19.38 17.90
N ASN A 343 1.54 18.46 18.74
CA ASN A 343 2.88 18.53 19.36
C ASN A 343 4.03 18.53 18.34
N ASN A 344 3.76 18.15 17.09
CA ASN A 344 4.76 18.12 16.04
C ASN A 344 4.60 19.24 15.01
N GLU A 345 3.59 20.10 15.12
CA GLU A 345 3.45 21.25 14.23
C GLU A 345 4.63 22.21 14.40
N SER A 346 5.16 22.72 13.28
CA SER A 346 6.13 23.83 13.27
C SER A 346 5.57 24.97 12.43
N GLU A 347 5.98 26.20 12.71
CA GLU A 347 5.52 27.37 11.94
C GLU A 347 5.91 27.26 10.46
N ARG A 348 7.16 26.88 10.17
CA ARG A 348 7.68 26.78 8.79
C ARG A 348 7.00 25.67 7.99
N SER A 349 6.84 24.47 8.58
CA SER A 349 6.13 23.38 7.90
C SER A 349 4.65 23.70 7.71
N THR A 350 4.01 24.34 8.69
CA THR A 350 2.61 24.79 8.60
C THR A 350 2.43 25.83 7.50
N LYS A 351 3.34 26.79 7.38
CA LYS A 351 3.37 27.76 6.28
C LYS A 351 3.48 27.06 4.92
N ALA A 352 4.36 26.07 4.78
CA ALA A 352 4.51 25.31 3.53
C ALA A 352 3.24 24.53 3.15
N VAL A 353 2.57 23.92 4.14
CA VAL A 353 1.26 23.26 3.94
C VAL A 353 0.22 24.26 3.46
N ASN A 354 0.13 25.44 4.09
CA ASN A 354 -0.82 26.49 3.74
C ASN A 354 -0.57 27.09 2.34
N LEU A 355 0.69 27.36 1.98
CA LEU A 355 1.05 27.88 0.66
C LEU A 355 0.78 26.89 -0.47
N THR A 356 0.67 25.60 -0.14
CA THR A 356 0.35 24.52 -1.09
C THR A 356 -1.04 23.93 -0.86
N ARG A 357 -1.92 24.65 -0.14
CA ARG A 357 -3.25 24.16 0.24
C ARG A 357 -4.01 23.65 -0.98
N GLY A 358 -4.58 22.45 -0.85
CA GLY A 358 -5.36 21.81 -1.92
C GLY A 358 -4.56 21.35 -3.13
N GLN A 359 -3.25 21.59 -3.20
CA GLN A 359 -2.44 21.14 -4.33
C GLN A 359 -2.06 19.66 -4.23
N VAL A 360 -2.35 18.93 -5.31
CA VAL A 360 -2.12 17.48 -5.46
C VAL A 360 -1.47 17.15 -6.80
N MET A 361 -0.80 16.01 -6.88
CA MET A 361 -0.23 15.49 -8.12
C MET A 361 -1.16 14.48 -8.79
N THR A 362 -1.35 14.64 -10.10
CA THR A 362 -2.18 13.76 -10.92
C THR A 362 -1.46 13.28 -12.17
N HIS A 363 -1.79 12.07 -12.61
CA HIS A 363 -1.41 11.52 -13.92
C HIS A 363 -2.68 10.97 -14.56
N ASP A 364 -2.92 11.29 -15.85
CA ASP A 364 -4.18 10.97 -16.56
C ASP A 364 -5.46 11.36 -15.79
N GLY A 365 -5.39 12.49 -15.07
CA GLY A 365 -6.52 13.03 -14.33
C GLY A 365 -6.84 12.33 -13.00
N ARG A 366 -6.02 11.36 -12.58
CA ARG A 366 -6.16 10.65 -11.29
C ARG A 366 -4.99 10.94 -10.36
N LEU A 367 -5.20 10.85 -9.06
CA LEU A 367 -4.11 10.98 -8.08
C LEU A 367 -3.03 9.93 -8.35
N ILE A 368 -1.78 10.31 -8.16
CA ILE A 368 -0.66 9.37 -8.21
C ILE A 368 -0.38 8.77 -6.83
N ILE A 369 0.23 7.59 -6.77
CA ILE A 369 0.86 7.11 -5.52
C ILE A 369 2.20 7.84 -5.33
N ALA A 370 2.19 8.89 -4.52
CA ALA A 370 3.31 9.79 -4.32
C ALA A 370 4.33 9.26 -3.29
N TYR A 371 4.99 8.14 -3.58
CA TYR A 371 6.05 7.60 -2.72
C TYR A 371 7.23 8.56 -2.59
N PHE A 372 7.85 8.60 -1.42
CA PHE A 372 9.05 9.37 -1.13
C PHE A 372 9.92 8.63 -0.12
N HIS A 373 11.21 8.95 -0.07
CA HIS A 373 12.19 8.31 0.81
C HIS A 373 13.27 9.31 1.24
N SER A 374 14.06 8.96 2.25
CA SER A 374 15.05 9.88 2.82
C SER A 374 16.14 10.27 1.83
N ASP A 375 16.90 9.30 1.33
CA ASP A 375 18.06 9.55 0.47
C ASP A 375 18.18 8.50 -0.64
N SER A 376 18.29 8.96 -1.88
CA SER A 376 18.41 8.07 -3.04
C SER A 376 19.81 7.48 -3.19
N GLY A 377 20.84 8.08 -2.57
CA GLY A 377 22.23 7.67 -2.76
C GLY A 377 22.76 7.95 -4.17
N GLY A 378 22.12 8.86 -4.92
CA GLY A 378 22.58 9.36 -6.22
C GLY A 378 21.73 8.96 -7.43
N HIS A 379 20.74 8.09 -7.24
CA HIS A 379 19.81 7.66 -8.28
C HIS A 379 18.54 7.08 -7.63
N THR A 380 17.35 7.46 -8.09
CA THR A 380 16.09 6.86 -7.62
C THR A 380 15.82 5.52 -8.31
N GLU A 381 14.81 4.77 -7.90
CA GLU A 381 14.56 3.43 -8.40
C GLU A 381 13.19 3.30 -9.09
N ASP A 382 13.13 2.42 -10.08
CA ASP A 382 11.88 1.96 -10.67
C ASP A 382 11.19 0.95 -9.73
N PRO A 383 9.89 1.12 -9.41
CA PRO A 383 9.14 0.19 -8.57
C PRO A 383 9.27 -1.29 -8.98
N SER A 384 9.41 -1.59 -10.27
CA SER A 384 9.58 -2.95 -10.77
C SER A 384 10.85 -3.64 -10.25
N ASN A 385 11.92 -2.88 -9.97
CA ASN A 385 13.16 -3.40 -9.39
C ASN A 385 13.12 -3.58 -7.86
N VAL A 386 12.08 -3.04 -7.21
CA VAL A 386 11.93 -3.03 -5.75
C VAL A 386 10.85 -4.01 -5.31
N TRP A 387 9.73 -4.04 -6.04
CA TRP A 387 8.52 -4.78 -5.68
C TRP A 387 8.01 -5.71 -6.79
N SER A 388 8.78 -5.91 -7.87
CA SER A 388 8.39 -6.78 -8.99
C SER A 388 7.01 -6.43 -9.59
N THR A 389 6.65 -5.15 -9.57
CA THR A 389 5.39 -4.65 -10.11
C THR A 389 5.52 -4.39 -11.62
N ASP A 390 4.38 -4.32 -12.31
CA ASP A 390 4.36 -3.73 -13.65
C ASP A 390 4.76 -2.24 -13.59
N LYS A 391 5.17 -1.69 -14.74
CA LYS A 391 5.67 -0.31 -14.83
C LYS A 391 4.59 0.69 -14.40
N ILE A 392 4.95 1.61 -13.51
CA ILE A 392 4.10 2.72 -13.08
C ILE A 392 4.59 3.98 -13.81
N PRO A 393 3.82 4.57 -14.75
CA PRO A 393 4.33 5.55 -15.72
C PRO A 393 5.03 6.76 -15.11
N TYR A 394 4.55 7.24 -13.96
CA TYR A 394 5.07 8.42 -13.26
C TYR A 394 6.17 8.12 -12.23
N LEU A 395 6.45 6.84 -11.93
CA LEU A 395 7.53 6.42 -11.03
C LEU A 395 8.61 5.72 -11.85
N ASN A 396 9.69 6.44 -12.15
CA ASN A 396 10.84 5.89 -12.86
C ASN A 396 12.11 6.17 -12.04
N GLY A 397 13.11 5.29 -12.17
CA GLY A 397 14.44 5.58 -11.67
C GLY A 397 15.10 6.70 -12.49
N VAL A 398 15.53 7.77 -11.82
CA VAL A 398 16.22 8.90 -12.43
C VAL A 398 17.57 9.16 -11.74
N PRO A 399 18.61 9.55 -12.49
CA PRO A 399 19.83 10.07 -11.89
C PRO A 399 19.51 11.26 -10.99
N ASP A 400 19.98 11.21 -9.75
CA ASP A 400 19.72 12.20 -8.72
C ASP A 400 21.05 12.78 -8.24
N GLN A 401 21.59 13.68 -9.06
CA GLN A 401 22.87 14.36 -8.77
C GLN A 401 22.83 15.15 -7.45
N PHE A 402 21.64 15.60 -7.04
CA PHE A 402 21.42 16.36 -5.82
C PHE A 402 21.62 15.50 -4.56
N SER A 403 21.48 14.19 -4.67
CA SER A 403 21.70 13.26 -3.56
C SER A 403 23.11 12.65 -3.49
N GLN A 404 24.06 13.08 -4.34
CA GLN A 404 25.42 12.54 -4.33
C GLN A 404 26.33 13.16 -3.24
N GLU A 405 26.02 14.39 -2.80
CA GLU A 405 26.87 15.18 -1.90
C GLU A 405 26.16 15.48 -0.57
N GLN A 406 26.06 14.50 0.33
CA GLN A 406 25.41 14.66 1.64
C GLN A 406 26.33 14.35 2.84
N PRO A 407 26.05 14.92 4.03
CA PRO A 407 26.91 14.76 5.23
C PRO A 407 27.08 13.31 5.70
N GLN A 408 26.09 12.45 5.46
CA GLN A 408 26.12 11.02 5.77
C GLN A 408 26.20 10.20 4.47
N LYS A 409 27.25 10.45 3.68
CA LYS A 409 27.47 9.87 2.33
C LYS A 409 27.38 8.34 2.30
N THR A 410 27.73 7.69 3.40
CA THR A 410 27.78 6.24 3.53
C THR A 410 27.32 5.79 4.91
N TRP A 411 26.79 4.58 4.99
CA TRP A 411 26.52 3.89 6.24
C TRP A 411 27.25 2.56 6.27
N GLU A 412 27.63 2.12 7.47
CA GLU A 412 28.20 0.81 7.71
C GLU A 412 27.36 0.04 8.72
N TYR A 413 27.26 -1.27 8.53
CA TYR A 413 26.60 -2.16 9.48
C TYR A 413 27.30 -3.52 9.48
N PHE A 414 27.72 -3.99 10.64
CA PHE A 414 28.23 -5.35 10.80
C PHE A 414 27.11 -6.26 11.26
N LEU A 415 26.86 -7.34 10.52
CA LEU A 415 25.86 -8.35 10.84
C LEU A 415 26.57 -9.64 11.28
N PRO A 416 26.54 -10.00 12.57
CA PRO A 416 27.01 -11.30 13.02
C PRO A 416 26.20 -12.43 12.37
N TYR A 417 26.85 -13.56 12.02
CA TYR A 417 26.16 -14.70 11.42
C TYR A 417 25.02 -15.24 12.30
N ARG A 418 25.21 -15.23 13.62
CA ARG A 418 24.18 -15.62 14.60
C ARG A 418 22.92 -14.76 14.46
N ASP A 419 23.08 -13.46 14.30
CA ASP A 419 21.97 -12.51 14.16
C ASP A 419 21.30 -12.66 12.79
N ALA A 420 22.09 -12.85 11.73
CA ALA A 420 21.57 -13.13 10.39
C ALA A 420 20.68 -14.37 10.39
N ILE A 421 21.16 -15.48 10.97
CA ILE A 421 20.39 -16.75 11.07
C ILE A 421 19.11 -16.53 11.88
N LYS A 422 19.20 -15.87 13.04
CA LYS A 422 18.03 -15.57 13.88
C LYS A 422 16.98 -14.77 13.11
N GLN A 423 17.40 -13.70 12.44
CA GLN A 423 16.52 -12.80 11.70
C GLN A 423 15.89 -13.49 10.49
N LEU A 424 16.67 -14.19 9.67
CA LEU A 424 16.16 -14.95 8.53
C LEU A 424 15.18 -16.06 8.96
N ASN A 425 15.41 -16.70 10.12
CA ASN A 425 14.51 -17.72 10.64
C ASN A 425 13.19 -17.17 11.16
N GLN A 426 13.13 -15.90 11.62
CA GLN A 426 11.86 -15.24 11.95
C GLN A 426 10.96 -15.11 10.71
N TYR A 427 11.55 -15.11 9.51
CA TYR A 427 10.87 -15.09 8.23
C TYR A 427 10.79 -16.49 7.58
N GLY A 428 11.13 -17.55 8.33
CA GLY A 428 10.79 -18.92 7.98
C GLY A 428 11.80 -19.68 7.10
N LEU A 429 13.04 -19.18 6.94
CA LEU A 429 14.10 -19.93 6.25
C LEU A 429 14.50 -21.21 7.01
N GLY A 430 14.40 -21.19 8.35
CA GLY A 430 14.68 -22.34 9.22
C GLY A 430 16.09 -22.93 9.07
N ILE A 431 17.09 -22.09 8.77
CA ILE A 431 18.49 -22.47 8.60
C ILE A 431 19.20 -22.54 9.96
N SER A 432 20.20 -23.42 10.10
CA SER A 432 21.06 -23.49 11.29
C SER A 432 22.49 -23.01 11.02
N ARG A 433 22.86 -22.88 9.75
CA ARG A 433 24.16 -22.37 9.29
C ARG A 433 23.97 -21.52 8.04
N LEU A 434 24.62 -20.35 8.03
CA LEU A 434 24.67 -19.44 6.89
C LEU A 434 26.10 -19.50 6.32
N ASP A 435 26.21 -19.91 5.06
CA ASP A 435 27.51 -20.08 4.39
C ASP A 435 27.92 -18.81 3.63
N ARG A 436 26.97 -18.22 2.89
CA ARG A 436 27.23 -17.02 2.08
C ARG A 436 25.93 -16.27 1.74
N ILE A 437 26.04 -14.95 1.62
CA ILE A 437 25.01 -14.09 1.01
C ILE A 437 25.56 -13.52 -0.30
N LYS A 438 24.79 -13.58 -1.39
CA LYS A 438 25.14 -12.98 -2.68
C LYS A 438 23.99 -12.10 -3.18
N VAL A 439 24.26 -10.83 -3.48
CA VAL A 439 23.30 -9.93 -4.14
C VAL A 439 23.37 -10.10 -5.66
N ILE A 440 22.23 -10.08 -6.34
CA ILE A 440 22.13 -10.23 -7.80
C ILE A 440 21.12 -9.23 -8.39
N ASN A 441 21.11 -9.07 -9.72
CA ASN A 441 20.20 -8.18 -10.46
C ASN A 441 20.29 -6.72 -10.03
N ARG A 442 21.48 -6.12 -10.20
CA ARG A 442 21.63 -4.68 -9.98
C ARG A 442 21.00 -3.88 -11.12
N SER A 443 20.16 -2.91 -10.76
CA SER A 443 19.56 -1.96 -11.70
C SER A 443 20.55 -0.86 -12.09
N LYS A 444 20.11 0.09 -12.92
CA LYS A 444 20.88 1.31 -13.24
C LYS A 444 21.15 2.19 -12.02
N SER A 445 20.35 2.10 -10.95
CA SER A 445 20.60 2.82 -9.70
C SER A 445 21.73 2.19 -8.87
N GLY A 446 22.18 0.99 -9.26
CA GLY A 446 23.13 0.17 -8.51
C GLY A 446 22.49 -0.65 -7.39
N ARG A 447 21.21 -0.42 -7.05
CA ARG A 447 20.46 -1.28 -6.11
C ARG A 447 20.27 -2.66 -6.70
N PHE A 448 20.38 -3.69 -5.87
CA PHE A 448 20.04 -5.06 -6.25
C PHE A 448 18.56 -5.34 -5.97
N SER A 449 17.94 -6.22 -6.77
CA SER A 449 16.55 -6.64 -6.58
C SER A 449 16.40 -8.02 -5.94
N LYS A 450 17.45 -8.84 -5.91
CA LYS A 450 17.42 -10.19 -5.32
C LYS A 450 18.68 -10.53 -4.53
N VAL A 451 18.51 -11.45 -3.57
CA VAL A 451 19.57 -12.00 -2.72
C VAL A 451 19.50 -13.52 -2.73
N LEU A 452 20.65 -14.17 -2.94
CA LEU A 452 20.84 -15.61 -2.79
C LEU A 452 21.48 -15.89 -1.42
N ILE A 453 20.80 -16.71 -0.62
CA ILE A 453 21.22 -17.16 0.70
C ILE A 453 21.70 -18.62 0.56
N TYR A 454 23.00 -18.84 0.71
CA TYR A 454 23.62 -20.17 0.72
C TYR A 454 23.70 -20.65 2.16
N SER A 455 23.16 -21.83 2.44
CA SER A 455 23.01 -22.37 3.80
C SER A 455 23.14 -23.89 3.84
N ASN A 456 23.08 -24.45 5.05
CA ASN A 456 22.95 -25.91 5.23
C ASN A 456 21.67 -26.52 4.64
N LYS A 457 20.70 -25.69 4.21
CA LYS A 457 19.49 -26.10 3.50
C LYS A 457 19.56 -25.78 2.00
N GLY A 458 20.74 -25.58 1.44
CA GLY A 458 20.89 -25.20 0.03
C GLY A 458 20.74 -23.70 -0.20
N VAL A 459 20.23 -23.33 -1.39
CA VAL A 459 20.14 -21.93 -1.84
C VAL A 459 18.69 -21.45 -1.79
N SER A 460 18.45 -20.40 -1.00
CA SER A 460 17.18 -19.66 -0.99
C SER A 460 17.33 -18.34 -1.72
N GLU A 461 16.35 -17.99 -2.52
CA GLU A 461 16.27 -16.68 -3.18
C GLU A 461 15.26 -15.80 -2.43
N LEU A 462 15.65 -14.56 -2.13
CA LEU A 462 14.80 -13.56 -1.50
C LEU A 462 14.78 -12.29 -2.35
N SER A 463 13.65 -11.57 -2.37
CA SER A 463 13.65 -10.20 -2.86
C SER A 463 14.52 -9.30 -1.98
N SER A 464 15.04 -8.22 -2.56
CA SER A 464 15.87 -7.24 -1.83
C SER A 464 15.11 -6.60 -0.66
N ASN A 465 13.81 -6.40 -0.83
CA ASN A 465 12.93 -5.84 0.20
C ASN A 465 12.64 -6.82 1.32
N HIS A 466 12.35 -8.09 1.00
CA HIS A 466 12.19 -9.11 2.02
C HIS A 466 13.48 -9.24 2.83
N PHE A 467 14.64 -9.35 2.18
CA PHE A 467 15.93 -9.38 2.87
C PHE A 467 16.13 -8.16 3.79
N ARG A 468 15.89 -6.94 3.28
CA ARG A 468 16.03 -5.69 4.06
C ARG A 468 15.08 -5.66 5.26
N ALA A 469 13.83 -6.07 5.09
CA ALA A 469 12.86 -6.17 6.18
C ALA A 469 13.24 -7.24 7.21
N SER A 470 13.79 -8.38 6.76
CA SER A 470 14.25 -9.45 7.64
C SER A 470 15.39 -9.00 8.56
N ILE A 471 16.38 -8.28 8.00
CA ILE A 471 17.51 -7.80 8.79
C ILE A 471 17.16 -6.56 9.63
N GLY A 472 16.27 -5.72 9.12
CA GLY A 472 15.80 -4.49 9.74
C GLY A 472 16.19 -3.25 8.93
N GLU A 473 15.19 -2.46 8.57
CA GLU A 473 15.31 -1.32 7.64
C GLU A 473 16.12 -0.14 8.16
N THR A 474 16.33 -0.05 9.47
CA THR A 474 17.21 0.93 10.12
C THR A 474 18.67 0.49 10.17
N ARG A 475 18.93 -0.82 10.06
CA ARG A 475 20.27 -1.42 10.05
C ARG A 475 20.79 -1.49 8.61
N ILE A 476 19.99 -2.08 7.72
CA ILE A 476 20.21 -2.05 6.27
C ILE A 476 19.39 -0.89 5.71
N LYS A 477 20.00 0.30 5.68
CA LYS A 477 19.28 1.55 5.35
C LYS A 477 18.77 1.58 3.92
N SER A 478 19.43 0.90 2.98
CA SER A 478 19.01 0.78 1.57
C SER A 478 19.48 -0.54 0.96
N THR A 479 19.09 -0.83 -0.27
CA THR A 479 19.61 -1.94 -1.10
C THR A 479 20.78 -1.50 -1.99
N LEU A 480 21.37 -0.32 -1.72
CA LEU A 480 22.54 0.21 -2.40
C LEU A 480 23.77 0.03 -1.50
N PHE A 481 24.30 -1.18 -1.48
CA PHE A 481 25.49 -1.52 -0.67
C PHE A 481 26.42 -2.54 -1.34
N HIS A 482 27.63 -2.62 -0.80
CA HIS A 482 28.59 -3.70 -0.99
C HIS A 482 28.74 -4.50 0.32
N MET A 483 29.03 -5.79 0.18
CA MET A 483 29.27 -6.70 1.30
C MET A 483 30.73 -7.11 1.32
N TYR A 484 31.29 -7.17 2.52
CA TYR A 484 32.65 -7.62 2.77
C TYR A 484 32.60 -8.75 3.80
N ALA A 485 33.27 -9.85 3.49
CA ALA A 485 33.45 -10.92 4.48
C ALA A 485 34.27 -10.37 5.66
N SER A 486 33.85 -10.68 6.87
CA SER A 486 34.55 -10.29 8.09
C SER A 486 34.46 -11.42 9.11
N GLN A 487 35.38 -11.49 10.06
CA GLN A 487 35.42 -12.60 11.03
C GLN A 487 34.11 -12.64 11.84
N GLY A 488 33.40 -13.77 11.77
CA GLY A 488 32.13 -13.97 12.50
C GLY A 488 30.90 -13.28 11.90
N GLY A 489 31.00 -12.61 10.75
CA GLY A 489 29.84 -11.94 10.14
C GLY A 489 30.10 -11.30 8.78
N ILE A 490 29.22 -10.36 8.42
CA ILE A 490 29.24 -9.65 7.14
C ILE A 490 29.24 -8.16 7.41
N LEU A 491 30.21 -7.43 6.85
CA LEU A 491 30.23 -5.97 6.89
C LEU A 491 29.53 -5.42 5.65
N PHE A 492 28.50 -4.61 5.86
CA PHE A 492 27.80 -3.88 4.82
C PHE A 492 28.32 -2.44 4.78
N LYS A 493 28.67 -1.96 3.60
CA LYS A 493 28.94 -0.53 3.35
C LYS A 493 28.04 -0.04 2.23
N GLY A 494 27.16 0.91 2.53
CA GLY A 494 26.14 1.37 1.59
C GLY A 494 25.92 2.86 1.58
N LYS A 495 25.03 3.30 0.70
CA LYS A 495 24.60 4.69 0.51
C LYS A 495 23.09 4.79 0.48
N GLY A 496 22.54 5.98 0.67
CA GLY A 496 21.09 6.20 0.64
C GLY A 496 20.36 5.59 1.83
N TYR A 497 19.09 5.97 1.97
CA TYR A 497 18.20 5.49 3.02
C TYR A 497 16.75 5.46 2.48
N GLY A 498 16.19 4.26 2.43
CA GLY A 498 14.82 3.98 2.02
C GLY A 498 14.75 3.14 0.75
N HIS A 499 13.54 2.93 0.26
CA HIS A 499 13.27 2.10 -0.91
C HIS A 499 13.77 2.71 -2.23
N GLY A 500 14.05 4.03 -2.27
CA GLY A 500 14.63 4.70 -3.43
C GLY A 500 13.64 5.15 -4.49
N VAL A 501 12.35 4.87 -4.33
CA VAL A 501 11.30 5.17 -5.31
C VAL A 501 10.69 6.54 -5.07
N GLY A 502 10.38 7.27 -6.15
CA GLY A 502 9.75 8.59 -6.09
C GLY A 502 10.70 9.67 -5.58
N MET A 503 10.21 10.60 -4.76
CA MET A 503 10.99 11.76 -4.33
C MET A 503 12.02 11.42 -3.25
N SER A 504 13.28 11.80 -3.49
CA SER A 504 14.29 11.84 -2.42
C SER A 504 14.15 13.13 -1.62
N GLN A 505 14.00 13.02 -0.30
CA GLN A 505 13.86 14.17 0.60
C GLN A 505 15.11 15.04 0.59
N TRP A 506 16.29 14.42 0.74
CA TRP A 506 17.54 15.16 0.67
C TRP A 506 17.85 15.71 -0.73
N GLY A 507 17.49 14.98 -1.79
CA GLY A 507 17.60 15.52 -3.14
C GLY A 507 16.69 16.73 -3.35
N ALA A 508 15.44 16.69 -2.86
CA ALA A 508 14.52 17.83 -2.86
C ALA A 508 15.08 19.04 -2.09
N LYS A 509 15.70 18.80 -0.92
CA LYS A 509 16.42 19.81 -0.15
C LYS A 509 17.48 20.53 -0.99
N ARG A 510 18.38 19.74 -1.60
CA ARG A 510 19.50 20.26 -2.40
C ARG A 510 19.02 20.97 -3.68
N MET A 511 17.96 20.48 -4.32
CA MET A 511 17.32 21.18 -5.43
C MET A 511 16.76 22.55 -5.00
N ALA A 512 16.11 22.63 -3.84
CA ALA A 512 15.61 23.89 -3.29
C ALA A 512 16.76 24.84 -2.94
N GLN A 513 17.88 24.34 -2.39
CA GLN A 513 19.10 25.13 -2.17
C GLN A 513 19.67 25.70 -3.48
N ALA A 514 19.56 24.95 -4.57
CA ALA A 514 19.95 25.37 -5.91
C ALA A 514 18.91 26.27 -6.61
N GLY A 515 17.86 26.70 -5.91
CA GLY A 515 16.84 27.62 -6.44
C GLY A 515 15.67 26.97 -7.17
N SER A 516 15.56 25.63 -7.16
CA SER A 516 14.41 24.94 -7.77
C SER A 516 13.13 25.21 -6.98
N THR A 517 12.02 25.46 -7.68
CA THR A 517 10.70 25.56 -7.04
C THR A 517 10.19 24.17 -6.61
N TYR A 518 9.18 24.12 -5.74
CA TYR A 518 8.57 22.84 -5.36
C TYR A 518 7.93 22.13 -6.56
N GLN A 519 7.44 22.85 -7.56
CA GLN A 519 6.90 22.25 -8.78
C GLN A 519 8.02 21.60 -9.62
N ASP A 520 9.19 22.22 -9.71
CA ASP A 520 10.34 21.66 -10.43
C ASP A 520 10.83 20.39 -9.74
N ILE A 521 10.93 20.42 -8.41
CA ILE A 521 11.28 19.25 -7.58
C ILE A 521 10.30 18.10 -7.85
N LEU A 522 9.00 18.33 -7.76
CA LEU A 522 8.00 17.27 -7.96
C LEU A 522 8.01 16.73 -9.40
N LYS A 523 8.12 17.59 -10.42
CA LYS A 523 8.20 17.15 -11.83
C LYS A 523 9.51 16.43 -12.14
N PHE A 524 10.58 16.71 -11.40
CA PHE A 524 11.84 15.98 -11.52
C PHE A 524 11.67 14.51 -11.09
N TYR A 525 11.09 14.27 -9.92
CA TYR A 525 10.94 12.92 -9.35
C TYR A 525 9.74 12.14 -9.89
N TYR A 526 8.63 12.81 -10.23
CA TYR A 526 7.42 12.17 -10.73
C TYR A 526 7.16 12.59 -12.19
N LYS A 527 7.42 11.68 -13.13
CA LYS A 527 7.38 12.00 -14.57
C LYS A 527 5.95 12.12 -15.08
N GLY A 528 5.70 13.10 -15.95
CA GLY A 528 4.40 13.28 -16.61
C GLY A 528 3.27 13.77 -15.70
N ILE A 529 3.55 14.12 -14.44
CA ILE A 529 2.53 14.59 -13.52
C ILE A 529 2.03 16.00 -13.86
N LYS A 530 0.81 16.29 -13.43
CA LYS A 530 0.22 17.63 -13.36
C LYS A 530 -0.11 17.96 -11.92
N ILE A 531 0.28 19.15 -11.48
CA ILE A 531 -0.14 19.69 -10.18
C ILE A 531 -1.48 20.38 -10.38
N LYS A 532 -2.48 20.02 -9.57
CA LYS A 532 -3.83 20.58 -9.62
C LYS A 532 -4.27 21.02 -8.23
N ASN A 533 -5.20 21.97 -8.18
CA ASN A 533 -5.94 22.29 -6.96
C ASN A 533 -7.22 21.42 -6.90
N LEU A 534 -7.59 20.98 -5.70
CA LEU A 534 -8.75 20.11 -5.42
C LEU A 534 -10.09 20.82 -5.61
#